data_AF-A0A941Z7S9-F1
#
_entry.id   AF-A0A941Z7S9-F1
#
_cell.length_a   1.000
_cell.length_b   1.000
_cell.length_c   1.000
_cell.angle_alpha   90.00
_cell.angle_beta   90.00
_cell.angle_gamma   90.00
#
_symmetry.space_group_name_H-M   'P 1'
#
loop_
_entity.id
_entity.type
_entity.pdbx_description
1 polymer ?
#
loop_
_entity_poly.entity_id
_entity_poly.type
_entity_poly.pdbx_seq_one_letter_code
_entity_poly.pdbx_strand_id
1 'polypeptide(L)' 'MEKVIQEHIETLIDGLKCPKEFSCYTSGLKNLSKARDIGLESFVACLMPDPLKCKFSICFGGIFFCQCKLRVYIAKTLRK' A
#
# COMPACT_ATOMS: atom_id res chain seq x y z
N MET A 1 10.31 4.20 -11.87
CA MET A 1 8.86 4.49 -11.97
C MET A 1 8.73 5.67 -12.91
N GLU A 2 7.80 5.66 -13.86
CA GLU A 2 7.59 6.84 -14.72
C GLU A 2 7.16 8.05 -13.88
N LYS A 3 7.58 9.26 -14.28
CA LYS A 3 7.36 10.51 -13.54
C LYS A 3 5.87 10.77 -13.23
N VAL A 4 5.01 10.49 -14.21
CA VAL A 4 3.54 10.64 -14.11
C VAL A 4 2.94 9.74 -13.03
N ILE A 5 3.44 8.50 -12.90
CA ILE A 5 2.97 7.54 -11.89
C ILE A 5 3.35 8.05 -10.49
N GLN A 6 4.54 8.64 -10.35
CA GLN A 6 4.99 9.19 -9.08
C GLN A 6 4.14 10.39 -8.64
N GLU A 7 3.88 11.34 -9.54
CA GLU A 7 3.03 12.51 -9.27
C GLU A 7 1.59 12.11 -8.89
N HIS A 8 1.05 11.08 -9.54
CA HIS A 8 -0.26 10.54 -9.21
C HIS A 8 -0.27 9.86 -7.83
N ILE A 9 0.78 9.12 -7.48
CA ILE A 9 0.95 8.52 -6.15
C ILE A 9 1.05 9.62 -5.07
N GLU A 10 1.81 10.69 -5.32
CA GLU A 10 1.94 11.83 -4.41
C GLU A 10 0.60 12.54 -4.17
N THR A 11 -0.19 12.74 -5.24
CA THR A 11 -1.56 13.29 -5.15
C THR A 11 -2.48 12.38 -4.33
N LEU A 12 -2.41 11.06 -4.54
CA LEU A 12 -3.13 10.07 -3.73
C LEU A 12 -2.70 10.16 -2.26
N ILE A 13 -1.41 10.25 -1.96
CA ILE A 13 -0.90 10.35 -0.59
C ILE A 13 -1.43 11.60 0.12
N ASP A 14 -1.40 12.75 -0.55
CA ASP A 14 -1.90 14.02 -0.02
C ASP A 14 -3.42 13.97 0.21
N GLY A 15 -4.19 13.40 -0.72
CA GLY A 15 -5.63 13.22 -0.57
C GLY A 15 -6.02 12.21 0.51
N LEU A 16 -5.19 11.21 0.77
CA LEU A 16 -5.42 10.17 1.78
C LEU A 16 -5.09 10.63 3.21
N LYS A 17 -4.51 11.83 3.38
CA LYS A 17 -3.90 12.28 4.64
C LYS A 17 -3.02 11.19 5.23
N CYS A 18 -2.31 10.45 4.39
CA CYS A 18 -1.48 9.35 4.85
C CYS A 18 -0.35 9.96 5.71
N PRO A 19 -0.22 9.58 6.99
CA PRO A 19 0.90 10.03 7.81
C PRO A 19 2.22 9.81 7.08
N LYS A 20 2.94 10.91 6.86
CA LYS A 20 4.25 10.91 6.19
C LYS A 20 5.30 10.12 6.98
N GLU A 21 4.97 9.73 8.22
CA GLU A 21 5.75 8.85 9.08
C GLU A 21 5.73 7.37 8.62
N PHE A 22 4.81 6.97 7.73
CA PHE A 22 4.76 5.58 7.28
C PHE A 22 6.03 5.18 6.52
N SER A 23 6.53 3.99 6.82
CA SER A 23 7.67 3.36 6.14
C SER A 23 7.53 3.33 4.61
N CYS A 24 6.30 3.30 4.09
CA CYS A 24 6.02 3.38 2.67
C CYS A 24 6.40 4.74 2.05
N TYR A 25 6.10 5.83 2.76
CA TYR A 25 6.45 7.19 2.37
C TYR A 25 7.93 7.48 2.64
N THR A 26 8.40 7.19 3.86
CA THR A 26 9.79 7.49 4.27
C THR A 26 10.83 6.66 3.52
N SER A 27 10.47 5.50 2.98
CA SER A 27 11.34 4.74 2.05
C SER A 27 11.45 5.36 0.65
N GLY A 28 10.85 6.52 0.40
CA GLY A 28 10.77 7.12 -0.92
C GLY A 28 10.02 6.22 -1.89
N LEU A 29 8.89 5.64 -1.42
CA LEU A 29 8.02 4.77 -2.22
C LEU A 29 8.65 3.42 -2.63
N LYS A 30 9.87 3.10 -2.19
CA LYS A 30 10.60 1.86 -2.55
C LYS A 30 9.96 0.59 -2.00
N ASN A 31 9.28 0.67 -0.85
CA ASN A 31 8.66 -0.49 -0.18
C ASN A 31 7.16 -0.66 -0.50
N LEU A 32 6.65 0.01 -1.53
CA LEU A 32 5.21 -0.03 -1.85
C LEU A 32 4.75 -1.37 -2.43
N SER A 33 5.62 -2.11 -3.11
CA SER A 33 5.35 -3.41 -3.72
C SER A 33 5.17 -4.56 -2.72
N LYS A 34 5.12 -4.27 -1.42
CA LYS A 34 4.85 -5.28 -0.37
C LYS A 34 3.34 -5.50 -0.17
N ALA A 35 2.62 -5.56 -1.27
CA ALA A 35 1.23 -5.96 -1.32
C ALA A 35 0.94 -6.72 -2.62
N ARG A 36 0.02 -7.68 -2.57
CA ARG A 36 -0.36 -8.47 -3.73
C ARG A 36 -1.87 -8.45 -3.92
N ASP A 37 -2.32 -8.25 -5.16
CA ASP A 37 -3.74 -8.38 -5.48
C ASP A 37 -4.22 -9.82 -5.22
N ILE A 38 -5.39 -9.93 -4.62
CA ILE A 38 -6.05 -11.18 -4.23
C ILE A 38 -7.47 -11.28 -4.79
N GLY A 39 -7.85 -10.37 -5.70
CA GLY A 39 -9.17 -10.35 -6.33
C GLY A 39 -10.27 -9.67 -5.50
N LEU A 40 -9.98 -9.26 -4.26
CA LEU A 40 -10.92 -8.48 -3.43
C LEU A 40 -10.88 -7.00 -3.80
N GLU A 41 -12.02 -6.34 -3.89
CA GLU A 41 -12.11 -4.94 -4.36
C GLU A 41 -11.28 -3.96 -3.52
N SER A 42 -11.41 -4.02 -2.20
CA SER A 42 -10.84 -3.03 -1.27
C SER A 42 -9.63 -3.53 -0.47
N PHE A 43 -9.18 -4.76 -0.73
CA PHE A 43 -8.12 -5.40 0.05
C PHE A 43 -7.07 -6.06 -0.83
N VAL A 44 -5.84 -6.03 -0.35
CA VAL A 44 -4.69 -6.72 -0.94
C VAL A 44 -3.99 -7.52 0.14
N ALA A 45 -3.27 -8.59 -0.20
CA ALA A 45 -2.45 -9.30 0.77
C ALA A 45 -1.32 -8.38 1.25
N CYS A 46 -1.06 -8.34 2.56
CA CYS A 46 0.05 -7.59 3.13
C CYS A 46 1.31 -8.46 3.14
N LEU A 47 2.37 -8.03 2.44
CA LEU A 47 3.65 -8.75 2.37
C LEU A 47 4.76 -8.06 3.18
N MET A 48 4.38 -7.23 4.16
CA MET A 48 5.36 -6.63 5.06
C MET A 48 5.93 -7.69 5.99
N PRO A 49 7.24 -7.65 6.32
CA PRO A 49 7.85 -8.60 7.25
C PRO A 49 7.20 -8.60 8.64
N ASP A 50 6.66 -7.44 9.07
CA ASP A 50 5.92 -7.30 10.31
C ASP A 50 4.60 -6.56 10.03
N PRO A 51 3.54 -7.30 9.64
CA PRO A 51 2.25 -6.72 9.30
C PRO A 51 1.60 -6.02 10.51
N LEU A 52 1.88 -6.46 11.73
CA LEU A 52 1.30 -5.93 12.97
C LEU A 52 1.70 -4.48 13.24
N LYS A 53 2.88 -4.06 12.76
CA LYS A 53 3.33 -2.66 12.84
C LYS A 53 2.66 -1.73 11.83
N CYS A 54 1.89 -2.26 10.87
CA CYS A 54 1.16 -1.46 9.90
C CYS A 54 -0.27 -1.23 10.39
N LYS A 55 -0.65 0.02 10.68
CA LYS A 55 -2.02 0.35 11.10
C LYS A 55 -3.11 0.02 10.06
N PHE A 56 -2.70 -0.15 8.81
CA PHE A 56 -3.59 -0.53 7.71
C PHE A 56 -3.62 -2.04 7.49
N SER A 57 -2.91 -2.81 8.32
CA SER A 57 -2.97 -4.27 8.31
C SER A 57 -4.19 -4.73 9.09
N ILE A 58 -4.89 -5.72 8.58
CA ILE A 58 -5.97 -6.43 9.26
C ILE A 58 -5.71 -7.93 9.18
N CYS A 59 -5.90 -8.66 10.28
CA CYS A 59 -5.77 -10.10 10.31
C CYS A 59 -7.16 -10.73 10.20
N PHE A 60 -7.34 -11.66 9.26
CA PHE A 60 -8.57 -12.42 9.11
C PHE A 60 -8.24 -13.84 8.66
N GLY A 61 -8.71 -14.85 9.40
CA GLY A 61 -8.46 -16.26 9.08
C GLY A 61 -6.97 -16.64 9.04
N GLY A 62 -6.12 -15.99 9.84
CA GLY A 62 -4.66 -16.22 9.85
C GLY A 62 -3.89 -15.55 8.71
N ILE A 63 -4.56 -14.76 7.87
CA ILE A 63 -3.96 -14.01 6.76
C ILE A 63 -3.98 -12.52 7.07
N PHE A 64 -2.89 -11.83 6.72
CA PHE A 64 -2.80 -10.37 6.82
C PHE A 64 -3.18 -9.69 5.51
N PHE A 65 -4.19 -8.84 5.57
CA PHE A 65 -4.62 -7.98 4.46
C PHE A 65 -4.20 -6.54 4.73
N CYS A 66 -4.11 -5.75 3.67
CA CYS A 66 -3.86 -4.32 3.74
C CYS A 66 -5.01 -3.56 3.10
N GLN A 67 -5.54 -2.58 3.83
CA GLN A 67 -6.58 -1.64 3.37
C GLN A 67 -6.01 -0.25 3.04
N CYS A 68 -4.69 -0.13 2.93
CA CYS A 68 -4.06 1.12 2.53
C CYS A 68 -4.43 1.41 1.08
N LYS A 69 -5.23 2.45 0.82
CA LYS A 69 -5.69 2.81 -0.53
C LYS A 69 -4.54 2.96 -1.52
N LEU A 70 -3.37 3.44 -1.06
CA LEU A 70 -2.17 3.53 -1.89
C LEU A 70 -1.66 2.14 -2.32
N ARG A 71 -1.55 1.18 -1.41
CA ARG A 71 -1.12 -0.19 -1.75
C ARG A 71 -2.14 -0.93 -2.59
N VAL A 72 -3.44 -0.68 -2.35
CA VAL A 72 -4.52 -1.19 -3.18
C VAL A 72 -4.38 -0.67 -4.61
N TYR A 73 -4.21 0.64 -4.79
CA TYR A 73 -3.98 1.25 -6.11
C TYR A 73 -2.75 0.65 -6.80
N ILE A 74 -1.62 0.52 -6.10
CA ILE A 74 -0.39 0.02 -6.71
C ILE A 74 -0.53 -1.45 -7.14
N ALA A 75 -1.02 -2.30 -6.25
CA ALA A 75 -1.15 -3.72 -6.54
C ALA A 75 -2.18 -4.00 -7.64
N LYS A 76 -3.27 -3.23 -7.70
CA LYS A 76 -4.37 -3.44 -8.67
C LYS A 76 -4.18 -2.70 -9.99
N THR A 77 -3.82 -1.43 -9.93
CA THR A 77 -3.72 -0.55 -11.11
C THR A 77 -2.35 -0.65 -11.74
N LEU A 78 -1.28 -0.58 -10.95
CA LEU A 78 0.09 -0.63 -11.47
C LEU A 78 0.59 -2.07 -11.66
N ARG A 79 -0.10 -3.06 -11.09
CA ARG A 79 0.26 -4.49 -11.09
C ARG A 79 1.73 -4.72 -10.69
N LYS A 80 2.18 -3.94 -9.71
CA LYS A 80 3.55 -3.92 -9.17
C LYS A 80 3.59 -4.34 -7.71
#